data_AF-A0A2S6RDR3-F1
#
_entry.id   AF-A0A2S6RDR3-F1
#
_cell.length_a   1.000
_cell.length_b   1.000
_cell.length_c   1.000
_cell.angle_alpha   90.00
_cell.angle_beta   90.00
_cell.angle_gamma   90.00
#
_symmetry.space_group_name_H-M   'P 1'
#
loop_
_entity.id
_entity.type
_entity.pdbx_description
1 polymer ?
#
loop_
_entity_poly.entity_id
_entity_poly.type
_entity_poly.pdbx_seq_one_letter_code
_entity_poly.pdbx_strand_id
1 'polypeptide(L)'
;MSVNKDGYTLDPVTFEVLKNSYVNIVDQMAEQIFRTCYSFVIWSRDFSSAICDTEGNTVMQGSGDIAAHVGTLHFTAQAVINKFGDDIHPGDTFVTNDVYQGGTHFNDTRIVRPIFYHDIHLGFAQANGHWADVGGAVPGSFNVNALDHMAEGLRITPVRVFSKGVYLSDVAELIANNTRAPDDIIGDLQAQAEACNLAEKEICRLCDKYGVDVIQTSFAEVQDYVETMDRFSKKLAIVDNSYGHTAGLAHQHGASSYITGVGAFWPQGEAEFWALLEAGKYAEADRLHSRQSTFWRLVDEDFGGFATNVLKAAAEYGGIEAGSVRPPFHDLTADEKARLA
;
A
#
# COMPACT_ATOMS: atom_id res chain seq x y z
N MET A 1 4.20 6.22 29.37
CA MET A 1 2.75 6.42 29.24
C MET A 1 2.07 5.05 29.25
N SER A 2 0.87 4.91 29.81
CA SER A 2 0.19 3.60 29.89
C SER A 2 -0.50 3.26 28.56
N VAL A 3 -0.23 2.08 28.03
CA VAL A 3 -0.89 1.54 26.84
C VAL A 3 -2.39 1.38 27.10
N ASN A 4 -3.23 1.93 26.22
CA ASN A 4 -4.69 1.75 26.22
C ASN A 4 -5.05 0.28 25.89
N LYS A 5 -6.28 -0.14 26.21
CA LYS A 5 -6.89 -1.44 25.86
C LYS A 5 -6.72 -1.85 24.39
N ASP A 6 -6.50 -0.89 23.49
CA ASP A 6 -6.35 -1.11 22.04
C ASP A 6 -4.90 -1.31 21.58
N GLY A 7 -3.92 -1.30 22.51
CA GLY A 7 -2.49 -1.46 22.18
C GLY A 7 -1.76 -0.16 21.81
N TYR A 8 -2.49 0.96 21.71
CA TYR A 8 -1.96 2.29 21.46
C TYR A 8 -1.76 3.08 22.75
N THR A 9 -0.83 4.03 22.75
CA THR A 9 -0.54 4.94 23.85
C THR A 9 -1.42 6.19 23.81
N LEU A 10 -1.81 6.66 22.62
CA LEU A 10 -2.74 7.78 22.44
C LEU A 10 -4.20 7.35 22.62
N ASP A 11 -5.04 8.29 23.04
CA ASP A 11 -6.48 8.06 23.01
C ASP A 11 -6.99 8.01 21.56
N PRO A 12 -8.04 7.23 21.25
CA PRO A 12 -8.50 7.02 19.87
C PRO A 12 -8.93 8.30 19.15
N VAL A 13 -9.41 9.31 19.88
CA VAL A 13 -9.84 10.57 19.28
C VAL A 13 -8.63 11.39 18.86
N THR A 14 -7.62 11.52 19.73
CA THR A 14 -6.37 12.21 19.40
C THR A 14 -5.64 11.51 18.25
N PHE A 15 -5.54 10.18 18.29
CA PHE A 15 -4.95 9.40 17.19
C PHE A 15 -5.63 9.70 15.85
N GLU A 16 -6.96 9.58 15.76
CA GLU A 16 -7.68 9.83 14.52
C GLU A 16 -7.54 11.28 14.04
N VAL A 17 -7.56 12.26 14.96
CA VAL A 17 -7.35 13.66 14.60
C VAL A 17 -5.95 13.89 14.03
N LEU A 18 -4.90 13.32 14.64
CA LEU A 18 -3.52 13.47 14.18
C LEU A 18 -3.30 12.76 12.84
N LYS A 19 -3.74 11.51 12.71
CA LYS A 19 -3.66 10.76 11.45
C LYS A 19 -4.31 11.52 10.30
N ASN A 20 -5.54 12.03 10.49
CA ASN A 20 -6.22 12.82 9.46
C ASN A 20 -5.54 14.19 9.22
N SER A 21 -4.90 14.76 10.24
CA SER A 21 -4.08 15.98 10.07
C SER A 21 -2.86 15.70 9.19
N TYR A 22 -2.20 14.55 9.34
CA TYR A 22 -1.07 14.18 8.47
C TYR A 22 -1.50 13.98 7.02
N VAL A 23 -2.64 13.31 6.77
CA VAL A 23 -3.24 13.22 5.43
C VAL A 23 -3.48 14.61 4.85
N ASN A 24 -4.07 15.50 5.65
CA ASN A 24 -4.33 16.87 5.22
C ASN A 24 -3.05 17.65 4.91
N ILE A 25 -1.97 17.45 5.66
CA ILE A 25 -0.67 18.11 5.41
C ILE A 25 -0.09 17.65 4.07
N VAL A 26 -0.02 16.35 3.80
CA VAL A 26 0.52 15.86 2.51
C VAL A 26 -0.34 16.28 1.33
N ASP A 27 -1.66 16.38 1.49
CA ASP A 27 -2.55 16.89 0.46
C ASP A 27 -2.39 18.41 0.24
N GLN A 28 -2.08 19.17 1.30
CA GLN A 28 -1.71 20.58 1.18
C GLN A 28 -0.36 20.77 0.47
N MET A 29 0.64 19.93 0.76
CA MET A 29 1.90 19.91 0.01
C MET A 29 1.63 19.69 -1.48
N ALA A 30 0.81 18.69 -1.80
CA ALA A 30 0.45 18.35 -3.17
C ALA A 30 -0.25 19.50 -3.90
N GLU A 31 -1.18 20.20 -3.22
CA GLU A 31 -1.86 21.36 -3.79
C GLU A 31 -0.92 22.55 -3.98
N GLN A 32 0.02 22.77 -3.07
CA GLN A 32 1.00 23.84 -3.20
C GLN A 32 1.97 23.58 -4.36
N ILE A 33 2.44 22.34 -4.55
CA ILE A 33 3.23 21.95 -5.73
C ILE A 33 2.42 22.22 -7.00
N PHE A 34 1.18 21.71 -7.08
CA PHE A 34 0.33 21.87 -8.26
C PHE A 34 0.11 23.32 -8.68
N ARG A 35 0.02 24.24 -7.71
CA ARG A 35 -0.21 25.68 -7.97
C ARG A 35 1.05 26.46 -8.31
N THR A 36 2.23 25.93 -7.98
CA THR A 36 3.50 26.67 -8.05
C THR A 36 4.54 26.01 -8.94
N CYS A 37 4.28 24.80 -9.45
CA CYS A 37 5.13 24.14 -10.42
C CYS A 37 5.19 24.91 -11.74
N TYR A 38 6.30 24.71 -12.45
CA TYR A 38 6.62 25.35 -13.71
C TYR A 38 6.48 24.36 -14.86
N SER A 39 6.96 23.12 -14.69
CA SER A 39 6.91 22.16 -15.77
C SER A 39 5.51 21.57 -15.98
N PHE A 40 5.21 21.29 -17.25
CA PHE A 40 3.95 20.65 -17.63
C PHE A 40 3.80 19.24 -17.04
N VAL A 41 4.90 18.54 -16.76
CA VAL A 41 4.90 17.16 -16.27
C VAL A 41 4.42 17.11 -14.82
N ILE A 42 4.98 17.97 -13.95
CA ILE A 42 4.47 18.14 -12.59
C ILE A 42 3.04 18.69 -12.62
N TRP A 43 2.74 19.66 -13.50
CA TRP A 43 1.35 20.15 -13.66
C TRP A 43 0.36 19.05 -14.07
N SER A 44 0.82 18.02 -14.79
CA SER A 44 0.03 16.83 -15.15
C SER A 44 -0.12 15.81 -14.00
N ARG A 45 0.31 16.19 -12.78
CA ARG A 45 0.29 15.42 -11.53
C ARG A 45 1.28 14.27 -11.45
N ASP A 46 2.43 14.39 -12.11
CA ASP A 46 3.54 13.46 -11.90
C ASP A 46 4.44 13.92 -10.73
N PHE A 47 3.90 13.84 -9.52
CA PHE A 47 4.58 14.18 -8.28
C PHE A 47 3.95 13.46 -7.09
N SER A 48 4.64 13.43 -5.95
CA SER A 48 4.15 12.80 -4.71
C SER A 48 4.74 13.47 -3.48
N SER A 49 4.08 13.37 -2.33
CA SER A 49 4.49 14.01 -1.08
C SER A 49 4.44 13.02 0.08
N ALA A 50 5.38 13.14 1.01
CA ALA A 50 5.38 12.32 2.22
C ALA A 50 5.93 13.05 3.44
N ILE A 51 5.53 12.52 4.59
CA ILE A 51 6.14 12.77 5.89
C ILE A 51 6.79 11.46 6.32
N CYS A 52 8.03 11.54 6.76
CA CYS A 52 8.82 10.42 7.28
C CYS A 52 9.24 10.72 8.73
N ASP A 53 9.47 9.66 9.50
CA ASP A 53 10.07 9.78 10.84
C ASP A 53 11.59 10.05 10.76
N THR A 54 12.25 10.09 11.92
CA THR A 54 13.70 10.34 12.04
C THR A 54 14.58 9.24 11.46
N GLU A 55 14.04 8.03 11.25
CA GLU A 55 14.72 6.92 10.59
C GLU A 55 14.43 6.88 9.08
N GLY A 56 13.62 7.81 8.58
CA GLY A 56 13.22 7.91 7.20
C GLY A 56 12.06 6.98 6.81
N ASN A 57 11.43 6.28 7.76
CA ASN A 57 10.26 5.45 7.45
C ASN A 57 9.06 6.35 7.19
N THR A 58 8.26 6.01 6.17
CA THR A 58 7.08 6.80 5.80
C THR A 58 6.02 6.74 6.91
N VAL A 59 5.59 7.91 7.37
CA VAL A 59 4.46 8.08 8.30
C VAL A 59 3.17 8.34 7.52
N MET A 60 3.23 9.19 6.50
CA MET A 60 2.08 9.51 5.66
C MET A 60 2.52 9.87 4.24
N GLN A 61 1.67 9.56 3.26
CA GLN A 61 1.86 9.84 1.83
C GLN A 61 0.58 10.45 1.23
N GLY A 62 0.69 11.20 0.14
CA GLY A 62 -0.42 11.94 -0.46
C GLY A 62 -1.55 11.06 -1.00
N SER A 63 -2.80 11.52 -0.88
CA SER A 63 -3.98 10.73 -1.23
C SER A 63 -4.12 10.45 -2.73
N GLY A 64 -3.47 11.23 -3.58
CA GLY A 64 -3.48 11.11 -5.04
C GLY A 64 -2.11 10.76 -5.64
N ASP A 65 -1.20 10.25 -4.82
CA ASP A 65 0.19 10.02 -5.20
C ASP A 65 0.36 8.75 -6.06
N ILE A 66 1.47 8.71 -6.80
CA ILE A 66 1.79 7.62 -7.72
C ILE A 66 2.40 6.47 -6.93
N ALA A 67 1.79 5.28 -7.02
CA ALA A 67 2.20 4.10 -6.28
C ALA A 67 3.69 3.74 -6.44
N ALA A 68 4.26 3.98 -7.63
CA ALA A 68 5.68 3.76 -7.90
C ALA A 68 6.60 4.67 -7.07
N HIS A 69 6.20 5.93 -6.82
CA HIS A 69 6.93 6.83 -5.95
C HIS A 69 6.85 6.34 -4.51
N VAL A 70 5.62 6.11 -4.02
CA VAL A 70 5.29 5.82 -2.62
C VAL A 70 6.08 4.63 -2.07
N GLY A 71 6.27 3.60 -2.89
CA GLY A 71 7.04 2.40 -2.52
C GLY A 71 8.54 2.64 -2.29
N THR A 72 9.07 3.83 -2.58
CA THR A 72 10.51 4.11 -2.53
C THR A 72 10.90 5.39 -1.78
N LEU A 73 9.91 6.19 -1.32
CA LEU A 73 10.11 7.46 -0.61
C LEU A 73 11.05 7.34 0.61
N HIS A 74 10.85 6.28 1.40
CA HIS A 74 11.65 5.99 2.60
C HIS A 74 13.14 5.77 2.31
N PHE A 75 13.48 5.08 1.22
CA PHE A 75 14.88 4.86 0.84
C PHE A 75 15.62 6.16 0.53
N THR A 76 14.91 7.14 -0.03
CA THR A 76 15.51 8.44 -0.33
C THR A 76 15.73 9.27 0.93
N ALA A 77 14.80 9.26 1.88
CA ALA A 77 15.03 9.89 3.19
C ALA A 77 16.23 9.25 3.89
N GLN A 78 16.31 7.92 3.89
CA GLN A 78 17.45 7.15 4.41
C GLN A 78 18.76 7.48 3.68
N ALA A 79 18.74 7.73 2.37
CA ALA A 79 19.93 8.14 1.62
C ALA A 79 20.48 9.49 2.10
N VAL A 80 19.61 10.44 2.43
CA VAL A 80 20.02 11.72 3.05
C VAL A 80 20.61 11.47 4.43
N ILE A 81 19.92 10.70 5.28
CA ILE A 81 20.39 10.36 6.63
C ILE A 81 21.78 9.71 6.57
N ASN A 82 21.95 8.71 5.71
CA ASN A 82 23.21 7.97 5.58
C ASN A 82 24.37 8.85 5.09
N LYS A 83 24.09 9.84 4.23
CA LYS A 83 25.13 10.71 3.69
C LYS A 83 25.55 11.81 4.65
N PHE A 84 24.60 12.45 5.32
CA PHE A 84 24.85 13.65 6.13
C PHE A 84 24.98 13.35 7.62
N GLY A 85 24.39 12.26 8.12
CA GLY A 85 24.44 11.88 9.54
C GLY A 85 24.01 13.03 10.44
N ASP A 86 24.89 13.43 11.35
CA ASP A 86 24.65 14.53 12.28
C ASP A 86 24.76 15.94 11.65
N ASP A 87 25.19 16.05 10.37
CA ASP A 87 25.24 17.32 9.62
C ASP A 87 23.89 17.66 8.96
N ILE A 88 22.80 17.55 9.71
CA ILE A 88 21.44 17.91 9.28
C ILE A 88 20.91 18.98 10.23
N HIS A 89 20.62 20.17 9.69
CA HIS A 89 20.25 21.34 10.49
C HIS A 89 18.87 21.89 10.13
N PRO A 90 18.22 22.64 11.05
CA PRO A 90 17.00 23.37 10.73
C PRO A 90 17.17 24.26 9.48
N GLY A 91 16.21 24.18 8.56
CA GLY A 91 16.24 24.94 7.31
C GLY A 91 17.16 24.39 6.22
N ASP A 92 17.85 23.26 6.45
CA ASP A 92 18.49 22.54 5.36
C ASP A 92 17.44 21.98 4.39
N THR A 93 17.79 21.81 3.12
CA THR A 93 16.95 21.11 2.14
C THR A 93 17.86 20.41 1.14
N PHE A 94 17.54 19.16 0.84
CA PHE A 94 18.37 18.27 0.02
C PHE A 94 17.63 17.87 -1.25
N VAL A 95 18.37 17.61 -2.32
CA VAL A 95 17.88 17.09 -3.60
C VAL A 95 18.60 15.80 -3.97
N THR A 96 17.88 14.85 -4.57
CA THR A 96 18.44 13.60 -5.10
C THR A 96 17.50 12.95 -6.11
N ASN A 97 18.05 12.28 -7.12
CA ASN A 97 17.33 11.40 -8.05
C ASN A 97 18.03 10.03 -8.19
N ASP A 98 18.94 9.71 -7.27
CA ASP A 98 19.81 8.55 -7.39
C ASP A 98 19.03 7.23 -7.33
N VAL A 99 18.93 6.56 -8.48
CA VAL A 99 18.23 5.27 -8.64
C VAL A 99 18.83 4.14 -7.81
N TYR A 100 20.10 4.25 -7.41
CA TYR A 100 20.73 3.27 -6.54
C TYR A 100 20.42 3.49 -5.06
N GLN A 101 19.73 4.58 -4.72
CA GLN A 101 19.42 5.01 -3.36
C GLN A 101 17.94 5.41 -3.20
N GLY A 102 17.05 4.69 -3.88
CA GLY A 102 15.60 4.87 -3.78
C GLY A 102 14.95 5.65 -4.91
N GLY A 103 15.72 6.20 -5.87
CA GLY A 103 15.14 6.77 -7.08
C GLY A 103 14.48 5.70 -7.97
N THR A 104 13.37 6.05 -8.60
CA THR A 104 12.62 5.21 -9.55
C THR A 104 13.24 5.28 -10.95
N HIS A 105 13.54 6.50 -11.40
CA HIS A 105 14.42 6.81 -12.53
C HIS A 105 14.95 8.24 -12.36
N PHE A 106 15.81 8.74 -13.26
CA PHE A 106 16.47 10.04 -13.04
C PHE A 106 15.56 11.26 -13.09
N ASN A 107 14.43 11.22 -13.81
CA ASN A 107 13.55 12.38 -13.84
C ASN A 107 12.80 12.55 -12.51
N ASP A 108 12.54 11.46 -11.79
CA ASP A 108 11.91 11.50 -10.47
C ASP A 108 12.88 12.06 -9.43
N THR A 109 12.87 13.38 -9.31
CA THR A 109 13.79 14.13 -8.47
C THR A 109 13.09 14.53 -7.18
N ARG A 110 13.74 14.23 -6.06
CA ARG A 110 13.16 14.32 -4.73
C ARG A 110 13.82 15.41 -3.93
N ILE A 111 12.98 16.25 -3.34
CA ILE A 111 13.36 17.19 -2.31
C ILE A 111 13.07 16.58 -0.94
N VAL A 112 14.03 16.65 -0.04
CA VAL A 112 13.94 16.16 1.33
C VAL A 112 14.34 17.29 2.28
N ARG A 113 13.47 17.60 3.23
CA ARG A 113 13.69 18.65 4.23
C ARG A 113 13.50 18.06 5.63
N PRO A 114 14.47 18.18 6.54
CA PRO A 114 14.26 17.81 7.93
C PRO A 114 13.23 18.74 8.58
N ILE A 115 12.40 18.19 9.44
CA ILE A 115 11.38 18.89 10.22
C ILE A 115 11.93 19.08 11.62
N PHE A 116 12.14 20.34 12.02
CA PHE A 116 12.61 20.68 13.36
C PHE A 116 11.54 21.44 14.15
N TYR A 117 11.29 21.00 15.38
CA TYR A 117 10.56 21.79 16.37
C TYR A 117 11.56 22.28 17.43
N HIS A 118 11.92 23.56 17.36
CA HIS A 118 13.10 24.10 18.04
C HIS A 118 14.36 23.31 17.65
N ASP A 119 15.06 22.69 18.61
CA ASP A 119 16.26 21.87 18.38
C ASP A 119 15.94 20.36 18.26
N ILE A 120 14.66 19.98 18.25
CA ILE A 120 14.23 18.58 18.18
C ILE A 120 13.95 18.21 16.72
N HIS A 121 14.73 17.27 16.19
CA HIS A 121 14.49 16.66 14.89
C HIS A 121 13.33 15.66 14.99
N LEU A 122 12.27 15.88 14.21
CA LEU A 122 11.05 15.06 14.23
C LEU A 122 10.96 14.06 13.07
N GLY A 123 11.76 14.26 12.02
CA GLY A 123 11.72 13.48 10.80
C GLY A 123 11.86 14.36 9.57
N PHE A 124 11.28 13.96 8.45
CA PHE A 124 11.47 14.62 7.16
C PHE A 124 10.15 14.86 6.44
N ALA A 125 10.06 15.99 5.73
CA ALA A 125 9.09 16.19 4.67
C ALA A 125 9.78 15.90 3.33
N GLN A 126 9.07 15.25 2.42
CA GLN A 126 9.58 14.88 1.11
C GLN A 126 8.59 15.23 0.01
N ALA A 127 9.12 15.72 -1.11
CA ALA A 127 8.36 15.98 -2.33
C ALA A 127 9.11 15.39 -3.53
N ASN A 128 8.52 14.39 -4.18
CA ASN A 128 8.97 13.86 -5.47
C ASN A 128 8.32 14.65 -6.60
N GLY A 129 9.07 15.03 -7.62
CA GLY A 129 8.54 15.64 -8.84
C GLY A 129 9.28 15.09 -10.05
N HIS A 130 8.52 14.74 -11.08
CA HIS A 130 9.10 14.27 -12.33
C HIS A 130 9.55 15.47 -13.17
N TRP A 131 10.84 15.73 -13.15
CA TRP A 131 11.46 16.78 -13.96
C TRP A 131 11.48 16.36 -15.42
N ALA A 132 10.89 17.17 -16.30
CA ALA A 132 10.69 16.79 -17.71
C ALA A 132 11.99 16.39 -18.42
N ASP A 133 13.13 16.94 -18.02
CA ASP A 133 14.45 16.61 -18.54
C ASP A 133 15.51 16.79 -17.46
N VAL A 134 16.43 15.84 -17.35
CA VAL A 134 17.58 15.88 -16.43
C VAL A 134 18.90 15.75 -17.20
N GLY A 135 18.93 16.18 -18.46
CA GLY A 135 20.09 16.08 -19.34
C GLY A 135 20.17 14.75 -20.09
N GLY A 136 21.40 14.30 -20.38
CA GLY A 136 21.65 13.05 -21.11
C GLY A 136 21.53 13.18 -22.64
N ALA A 137 21.65 12.05 -23.34
CA ALA A 137 21.85 12.04 -24.79
C ALA A 137 20.60 12.40 -25.62
N VAL A 138 19.40 12.29 -25.04
CA VAL A 138 18.12 12.56 -25.71
C VAL A 138 17.23 13.50 -24.88
N PRO A 139 16.39 14.33 -25.52
CA PRO A 139 15.37 15.10 -24.82
C PRO A 139 14.43 14.18 -24.02
N GLY A 140 14.13 14.58 -22.78
CA GLY A 140 13.28 13.84 -21.86
C GLY A 140 14.03 12.84 -20.98
N SER A 141 15.32 12.61 -21.22
CA SER A 141 16.17 11.69 -20.44
C SER A 141 15.75 10.19 -20.48
N PHE A 142 14.77 9.84 -21.30
CA PHE A 142 14.37 8.44 -21.58
C PHE A 142 15.12 7.86 -22.79
N ASN A 143 16.43 7.62 -22.63
CA ASN A 143 17.24 7.04 -23.69
C ASN A 143 17.11 5.51 -23.76
N VAL A 144 16.21 5.00 -24.61
CA VAL A 144 16.01 3.55 -24.81
C VAL A 144 17.24 2.81 -25.38
N ASN A 145 18.23 3.53 -25.90
CA ASN A 145 19.47 2.97 -26.41
C ASN A 145 20.65 3.15 -25.43
N ALA A 146 20.40 3.63 -24.20
CA ALA A 146 21.44 3.75 -23.20
C ALA A 146 21.99 2.36 -22.84
N LEU A 147 23.32 2.22 -22.84
CA LEU A 147 24.01 1.01 -22.40
C LEU A 147 24.43 1.09 -20.93
N ASP A 148 24.52 2.31 -20.41
CA ASP A 148 24.83 2.61 -19.03
C ASP A 148 24.14 3.92 -18.62
N HIS A 149 24.07 4.14 -17.31
CA HIS A 149 23.38 5.28 -16.73
C HIS A 149 24.02 6.63 -17.07
N MET A 150 25.28 6.70 -17.53
CA MET A 150 25.90 7.98 -17.91
C MET A 150 25.24 8.58 -19.15
N ALA A 151 24.61 7.76 -19.98
CA ALA A 151 23.87 8.20 -21.15
C ALA A 151 22.40 8.58 -20.86
N GLU A 152 21.92 8.32 -19.63
CA GLU A 152 20.52 8.49 -19.23
C GLU A 152 20.23 9.86 -18.63
N GLY A 153 21.23 10.56 -18.09
CA GLY A 153 21.05 11.90 -17.53
C GLY A 153 21.98 12.21 -16.37
N LEU A 154 21.76 13.36 -15.76
CA LEU A 154 22.47 13.76 -14.55
C LEU A 154 21.98 12.95 -13.35
N ARG A 155 22.86 12.09 -12.84
CA ARG A 155 22.66 11.42 -11.55
C ARG A 155 23.06 12.35 -10.40
N ILE A 156 22.09 12.68 -9.57
CA ILE A 156 22.18 13.55 -8.40
C ILE A 156 22.13 12.67 -7.15
N THR A 157 23.30 12.36 -6.57
CA THR A 157 23.36 11.83 -5.20
C THR A 157 22.83 12.88 -4.21
N PRO A 158 22.45 12.53 -2.96
CA PRO A 158 21.95 13.51 -2.00
C PRO A 158 22.87 14.73 -1.86
N VAL A 159 22.40 15.91 -2.25
CA VAL A 159 23.17 17.17 -2.12
C VAL A 159 22.28 18.24 -1.53
N ARG A 160 22.89 19.17 -0.79
CA ARG A 160 22.18 20.27 -0.13
C ARG A 160 21.93 21.39 -1.15
N VAL A 161 20.70 21.90 -1.22
CA VAL A 161 20.27 23.04 -2.06
C VAL A 161 19.80 24.23 -1.23
N PHE A 162 19.49 24.02 0.04
CA PHE A 162 19.41 25.09 1.05
C PHE A 162 20.25 24.70 2.25
N SER A 163 21.08 25.60 2.75
CA SER A 163 21.82 25.42 4.00
C SER A 163 21.35 26.39 5.05
N LYS A 164 20.76 25.88 6.12
CA LYS A 164 20.24 26.67 7.23
C LYS A 164 19.35 27.83 6.76
N GLY A 165 18.47 27.55 5.80
CA GLY A 165 17.55 28.52 5.19
C GLY A 165 18.16 29.39 4.09
N VAL A 166 19.46 29.27 3.80
CA VAL A 166 20.13 30.00 2.71
C VAL A 166 20.12 29.16 1.44
N TYR A 167 19.52 29.70 0.37
CA TYR A 167 19.51 29.05 -0.94
C TYR A 167 20.92 28.97 -1.54
N LEU A 168 21.33 27.76 -1.93
CA LEU A 168 22.63 27.50 -2.57
C LEU A 168 22.46 27.56 -4.09
N SER A 169 22.40 28.79 -4.61
CA SER A 169 22.13 29.03 -6.04
C SER A 169 23.18 28.40 -6.95
N ASP A 170 24.44 28.37 -6.53
CA ASP A 170 25.52 27.72 -7.27
C ASP A 170 25.28 26.21 -7.47
N VAL A 171 24.80 25.51 -6.44
CA VAL A 171 24.45 24.07 -6.53
C VAL A 171 23.21 23.87 -7.39
N ALA A 172 22.16 24.67 -7.17
CA ALA A 172 20.92 24.54 -7.92
C ALA A 172 21.10 24.87 -9.41
N GLU A 173 21.83 25.94 -9.73
CA GLU A 173 22.17 26.34 -11.09
C GLU A 173 23.11 25.33 -11.76
N LEU A 174 24.03 24.71 -11.03
CA LEU A 174 24.85 23.62 -11.58
C LEU A 174 23.97 22.44 -12.03
N ILE A 175 22.98 22.06 -11.23
CA ILE A 175 22.05 20.98 -11.59
C ILE A 175 21.18 21.42 -12.78
N ALA A 176 20.52 22.57 -12.68
CA ALA A 176 19.57 23.05 -13.68
C ALA A 176 20.22 23.30 -15.04
N ASN A 177 21.42 23.89 -15.09
CA ASN A 177 22.10 24.17 -16.36
C ASN A 177 22.64 22.92 -17.09
N ASN A 178 22.55 21.74 -16.46
CA ASN A 178 22.80 20.45 -17.12
C ASN A 178 21.52 19.82 -17.70
N THR A 179 20.41 20.56 -17.73
CA THR A 179 19.15 20.13 -18.37
C THR A 179 18.79 21.04 -19.54
N ARG A 180 17.75 20.67 -20.29
CA ARG A 180 17.28 21.45 -21.45
C ARG A 180 16.39 22.64 -21.08
N ALA A 181 15.85 22.68 -19.87
CA ALA A 181 14.92 23.71 -19.40
C ALA A 181 15.28 24.16 -17.96
N PRO A 182 16.42 24.85 -17.77
CA PRO A 182 16.92 25.21 -16.44
C PRO A 182 15.92 26.04 -15.62
N ASP A 183 15.19 26.96 -16.25
CA ASP A 183 14.20 27.80 -15.56
C ASP A 183 13.06 26.98 -14.96
N ASP A 184 12.57 25.97 -15.69
CA ASP A 184 11.55 25.04 -15.20
C ASP A 184 12.08 24.22 -14.02
N ILE A 185 13.33 23.75 -14.11
CA ILE A 185 13.97 22.97 -13.03
C ILE A 185 14.12 23.80 -11.75
N ILE A 186 14.58 25.05 -11.85
CA ILE A 186 14.69 25.93 -10.69
C ILE A 186 13.31 26.20 -10.09
N GLY A 187 12.31 26.47 -10.94
CA GLY A 187 10.93 26.68 -10.51
C GLY A 187 10.33 25.47 -9.78
N ASP A 188 10.48 24.27 -10.35
CA ASP A 188 9.98 23.02 -9.76
C ASP A 188 10.73 22.64 -8.47
N LEU A 189 12.05 22.83 -8.42
CA LEU A 189 12.85 22.64 -7.21
C LEU A 189 12.34 23.53 -6.07
N GLN A 190 12.08 24.81 -6.36
CA GLN A 190 11.55 25.76 -5.37
C GLN A 190 10.11 25.40 -4.96
N ALA A 191 9.26 25.01 -5.91
CA ALA A 191 7.90 24.56 -5.64
C ALA A 191 7.90 23.37 -4.67
N GLN A 192 8.73 22.35 -4.93
CA GLN A 192 8.90 21.18 -4.06
C GLN A 192 9.48 21.55 -2.69
N ALA A 193 10.49 22.43 -2.63
CA ALA A 193 11.10 22.87 -1.37
C ALA A 193 10.10 23.63 -0.48
N GLU A 194 9.26 24.48 -1.06
CA GLU A 194 8.22 25.20 -0.32
C GLU A 194 7.08 24.26 0.14
N ALA A 195 6.84 23.15 -0.56
CA ALA A 195 5.93 22.10 -0.11
C ALA A 195 6.42 21.47 1.19
N CYS A 196 7.70 21.10 1.20
CA CYS A 196 8.33 20.55 2.39
C CYS A 196 8.37 21.56 3.55
N ASN A 197 8.59 22.85 3.25
CA ASN A 197 8.52 23.94 4.23
C ASN A 197 7.10 24.11 4.82
N LEU A 198 6.05 23.94 4.01
CA LEU A 198 4.65 23.94 4.48
C LEU A 198 4.41 22.80 5.48
N ALA A 199 4.89 21.60 5.18
CA ALA A 199 4.75 20.45 6.07
C ALA A 199 5.45 20.68 7.41
N GLU A 200 6.67 21.22 7.40
CA GLU A 200 7.39 21.58 8.64
C GLU A 200 6.58 22.56 9.51
N LYS A 201 6.02 23.62 8.90
CA LYS A 201 5.18 24.61 9.60
C LYS A 201 3.94 23.98 10.22
N GLU A 202 3.25 23.13 9.48
CA GLU A 202 2.04 22.47 9.99
C GLU A 202 2.34 21.45 11.09
N ILE A 203 3.43 20.69 10.98
CA ILE A 203 3.87 19.79 12.05
C ILE A 203 4.25 20.58 13.30
N CYS A 204 4.99 21.69 13.16
CA CYS A 204 5.29 22.58 14.30
C CYS A 204 4.02 23.12 14.96
N ARG A 205 3.01 23.51 14.17
CA ARG A 205 1.70 23.94 14.67
C ARG A 205 0.98 22.83 15.45
N LEU A 206 1.12 21.58 15.03
CA LEU A 206 0.60 20.43 15.77
C LEU A 206 1.39 20.18 17.06
N CYS A 207 2.72 20.35 17.05
CA CYS A 207 3.54 20.30 18.26
C CYS A 207 3.13 21.38 19.28
N ASP A 208 2.85 22.60 18.85
CA ASP A 208 2.37 23.68 19.74
C ASP A 208 1.04 23.34 20.41
N LYS A 209 0.18 22.58 19.74
CA LYS A 209 -1.16 22.23 20.22
C LYS A 209 -1.18 20.96 21.10
N TYR A 210 -0.45 19.92 20.70
CA TYR A 210 -0.52 18.59 21.31
C TYR A 210 0.73 18.21 22.11
N GLY A 211 1.84 18.92 21.91
CA GLY A 211 3.14 18.60 22.50
C GLY A 211 3.98 17.70 21.62
N VAL A 212 5.30 17.87 21.68
CA VAL A 212 6.27 17.14 20.83
C VAL A 212 6.22 15.62 21.05
N ASP A 213 6.13 15.18 22.31
CA ASP A 213 6.07 13.76 22.66
C ASP A 213 4.85 13.06 22.05
N VAL A 214 3.72 13.77 21.97
CA VAL A 214 2.48 13.26 21.37
C VAL A 214 2.64 13.11 19.86
N ILE A 215 3.29 14.07 19.19
CA ILE A 215 3.54 13.99 17.75
C ILE A 215 4.50 12.84 17.43
N GLN A 216 5.61 12.70 18.17
CA GLN A 216 6.54 11.58 17.98
C GLN A 216 5.86 10.22 18.21
N THR A 217 5.06 10.11 19.27
CA THR A 217 4.28 8.89 19.55
C THR A 217 3.31 8.59 18.41
N SER A 218 2.61 9.61 17.90
CA SER A 218 1.63 9.41 16.83
C SER A 218 2.24 8.96 15.50
N PHE A 219 3.50 9.32 15.20
CA PHE A 219 4.19 8.85 13.99
C PHE A 219 4.34 7.33 14.03
N ALA A 220 4.84 6.80 15.16
CA ALA A 220 4.96 5.36 15.37
C ALA A 220 3.60 4.66 15.37
N GLU A 221 2.59 5.23 16.05
CA GLU A 221 1.26 4.62 16.10
C GLU A 221 0.55 4.56 14.74
N VAL A 222 0.79 5.54 13.86
CA VAL A 222 0.26 5.50 12.49
C VAL A 222 0.87 4.34 11.71
N GLN A 223 2.17 4.08 11.87
CA GLN A 223 2.85 2.95 11.25
C GLN A 223 2.34 1.61 11.84
N ASP A 224 2.21 1.51 13.17
CA ASP A 224 1.67 0.33 13.86
C ASP A 224 0.23 0.02 13.44
N TYR A 225 -0.58 1.06 13.22
CA TYR A 225 -1.94 0.94 12.71
C TYR A 225 -1.97 0.29 11.33
N VAL A 226 -1.10 0.73 10.41
CA VAL A 226 -1.00 0.17 9.06
C VAL A 226 -0.49 -1.28 9.12
N GLU A 227 0.52 -1.58 9.93
CA GLU A 227 1.03 -2.95 10.09
C GLU A 227 -0.06 -3.88 10.65
N THR A 228 -0.83 -3.39 11.62
CA THR A 228 -1.94 -4.15 12.19
C THR A 228 -3.05 -4.39 11.16
N MET A 229 -3.38 -3.39 10.34
CA MET A 229 -4.32 -3.53 9.25
C MET A 229 -3.85 -4.51 8.18
N ASP A 230 -2.58 -4.50 7.80
CA ASP A 230 -2.00 -5.46 6.85
C ASP A 230 -2.00 -6.89 7.41
N ARG A 231 -1.56 -7.06 8.66
CA ARG A 231 -1.61 -8.36 9.35
C ARG A 231 -3.04 -8.87 9.51
N PHE A 232 -3.99 -7.99 9.74
CA PHE A 232 -5.41 -8.34 9.87
C PHE A 232 -6.05 -8.65 8.52
N SER A 233 -5.79 -7.86 7.47
CA SER A 233 -6.32 -8.07 6.12
C SER A 233 -5.87 -9.43 5.56
N LYS A 234 -4.63 -9.84 5.82
CA LYS A 234 -4.11 -11.19 5.48
C LYS A 234 -4.81 -12.33 6.21
N LYS A 235 -5.43 -12.06 7.36
CA LYS A 235 -6.19 -13.05 8.16
C LYS A 235 -7.69 -13.01 7.85
N LEU A 236 -8.15 -11.98 7.15
CA LEU A 236 -9.54 -11.81 6.74
C LEU A 236 -9.82 -12.78 5.59
N ALA A 237 -10.11 -14.03 5.93
CA ALA A 237 -10.76 -14.93 5.00
C ALA A 237 -12.23 -14.48 4.88
N ILE A 238 -12.59 -13.89 3.73
CA ILE A 238 -14.00 -13.82 3.36
C ILE A 238 -14.41 -15.25 3.05
N VAL A 239 -15.06 -15.90 4.03
CA VAL A 239 -15.59 -17.26 3.91
C VAL A 239 -17.02 -17.16 3.36
N ASP A 240 -17.27 -17.75 2.19
CA ASP A 240 -18.62 -17.88 1.66
C ASP A 240 -19.41 -18.93 2.48
N ASN A 241 -20.55 -18.53 3.03
CA ASN A 241 -21.50 -19.40 3.76
C ASN A 241 -22.68 -19.84 2.89
N SER A 242 -22.64 -19.59 1.59
CA SER A 242 -23.73 -19.91 0.68
C SER A 242 -23.78 -21.38 0.26
N TYR A 243 -22.90 -22.23 0.82
CA TYR A 243 -22.59 -23.58 0.34
C TYR A 243 -22.13 -23.57 -1.13
N GLY A 244 -21.53 -24.66 -1.63
CA GLY A 244 -20.70 -24.62 -2.85
C GLY A 244 -21.31 -23.93 -4.09
N HIS A 245 -22.63 -23.84 -4.21
CA HIS A 245 -23.35 -23.31 -5.39
C HIS A 245 -22.95 -21.90 -5.83
N THR A 246 -22.41 -21.06 -4.95
CA THR A 246 -21.90 -19.73 -5.32
C THR A 246 -20.40 -19.57 -5.06
N ALA A 247 -19.69 -20.63 -4.66
CA ALA A 247 -18.27 -20.55 -4.29
C ALA A 247 -17.40 -19.99 -5.43
N GLY A 248 -17.72 -20.32 -6.68
CA GLY A 248 -17.04 -19.75 -7.85
C GLY A 248 -17.27 -18.24 -8.03
N LEU A 249 -18.50 -17.78 -7.84
CA LEU A 249 -18.85 -16.35 -7.89
C LEU A 249 -18.25 -15.59 -6.70
N ALA A 250 -18.29 -16.18 -5.50
CA ALA A 250 -17.69 -15.61 -4.32
C ALA A 250 -16.16 -15.49 -4.45
N HIS A 251 -15.48 -16.49 -5.02
CA HIS A 251 -14.06 -16.40 -5.33
C HIS A 251 -13.77 -15.29 -6.35
N GLN A 252 -14.63 -15.11 -7.36
CA GLN A 252 -14.53 -13.95 -8.28
C GLN A 252 -14.67 -12.61 -7.54
N HIS A 253 -15.39 -12.58 -6.42
CA HIS A 253 -15.56 -11.41 -5.56
C HIS A 253 -14.52 -11.32 -4.42
N GLY A 254 -13.50 -12.19 -4.40
CA GLY A 254 -12.39 -12.11 -3.46
C GLY A 254 -12.47 -13.04 -2.25
N ALA A 255 -13.41 -14.00 -2.24
CA ALA A 255 -13.40 -15.05 -1.21
C ALA A 255 -12.14 -15.93 -1.36
N SER A 256 -11.39 -16.07 -0.27
CA SER A 256 -10.16 -16.88 -0.20
C SER A 256 -10.39 -18.27 0.40
N SER A 257 -11.66 -18.61 0.67
CA SER A 257 -12.11 -19.94 1.11
C SER A 257 -13.63 -20.05 1.00
N TYR A 258 -14.18 -21.26 1.03
CA TYR A 258 -15.62 -21.53 1.06
C TYR A 258 -15.94 -22.70 1.98
N ILE A 259 -17.18 -22.75 2.49
CA ILE A 259 -17.65 -23.88 3.30
C ILE A 259 -18.15 -25.00 2.37
N THR A 260 -17.70 -26.22 2.63
CA THR A 260 -18.15 -27.42 1.93
C THR A 260 -18.46 -28.58 2.87
N GLY A 261 -19.63 -29.19 2.68
CA GLY A 261 -19.95 -30.50 3.25
C GLY A 261 -19.52 -31.65 2.33
N VAL A 262 -19.33 -31.39 1.04
CA VAL A 262 -19.01 -32.42 0.02
C VAL A 262 -17.60 -32.96 0.19
N GLY A 263 -16.68 -32.16 0.74
CA GLY A 263 -15.34 -32.62 1.12
C GLY A 263 -15.33 -33.80 2.09
N ALA A 264 -16.43 -34.07 2.80
CA ALA A 264 -16.55 -35.24 3.68
C ALA A 264 -16.58 -36.57 2.91
N PHE A 265 -17.02 -36.58 1.66
CA PHE A 265 -17.13 -37.80 0.83
C PHE A 265 -16.48 -37.69 -0.54
N TRP A 266 -16.15 -36.48 -1.00
CA TRP A 266 -15.43 -36.24 -2.26
C TRP A 266 -14.30 -35.21 -2.12
N PRO A 267 -13.32 -35.44 -1.23
CA PRO A 267 -12.25 -34.48 -0.95
C PRO A 267 -11.35 -34.17 -2.16
N GLN A 268 -11.15 -35.13 -3.07
CA GLN A 268 -10.35 -34.91 -4.28
C GLN A 268 -11.04 -33.93 -5.23
N GLY A 269 -12.37 -34.01 -5.35
CA GLY A 269 -13.15 -33.10 -6.19
C GLY A 269 -13.13 -31.67 -5.68
N GLU A 270 -13.27 -31.49 -4.36
CA GLU A 270 -13.20 -30.15 -3.74
C GLU A 270 -11.80 -29.52 -3.86
N ALA A 271 -10.74 -30.32 -3.75
CA ALA A 271 -9.37 -29.86 -3.93
C ALA A 271 -9.10 -29.45 -5.39
N GLU A 272 -9.58 -30.24 -6.36
CA GLU A 272 -9.48 -29.92 -7.79
C GLU A 272 -10.31 -28.69 -8.14
N PHE A 273 -11.53 -28.56 -7.60
CA PHE A 273 -12.36 -27.38 -7.77
C PHE A 273 -11.67 -26.12 -7.24
N TRP A 274 -11.09 -26.17 -6.04
CA TRP A 274 -10.36 -25.04 -5.49
C TRP A 274 -9.15 -24.65 -6.35
N ALA A 275 -8.36 -25.63 -6.80
CA ALA A 275 -7.23 -25.37 -7.69
C ALA A 275 -7.65 -24.70 -9.03
N LEU A 276 -8.83 -25.04 -9.56
CA LEU A 276 -9.38 -24.38 -10.75
C LEU A 276 -9.80 -22.93 -10.46
N LEU A 277 -10.33 -22.64 -9.27
CA LEU A 277 -10.65 -21.27 -8.86
C LEU A 277 -9.38 -20.42 -8.70
N GLU A 278 -8.35 -20.94 -8.04
CA GLU A 278 -7.05 -20.27 -7.88
C GLU A 278 -6.38 -20.00 -9.23
N ALA A 279 -6.55 -20.91 -10.19
CA ALA A 279 -6.06 -20.74 -11.56
C ALA A 279 -6.94 -19.81 -12.43
N GLY A 280 -8.01 -19.22 -11.89
CA GLY A 280 -8.93 -18.34 -12.62
C GLY A 280 -9.79 -19.05 -13.67
N LYS A 281 -9.88 -20.39 -13.64
CA LYS A 281 -10.59 -21.21 -14.64
C LYS A 281 -12.05 -21.44 -14.27
N TYR A 282 -12.79 -20.36 -14.06
CA TYR A 282 -14.15 -20.41 -13.49
C TYR A 282 -15.14 -21.28 -14.26
N ALA A 283 -15.08 -21.30 -15.60
CA ALA A 283 -15.98 -22.13 -16.41
C ALA A 283 -15.67 -23.64 -16.29
N GLU A 284 -14.41 -24.02 -16.04
CA GLU A 284 -14.05 -25.41 -15.75
C GLU A 284 -14.45 -25.79 -14.32
N ALA A 285 -14.20 -24.87 -13.36
CA ALA A 285 -14.59 -25.04 -11.97
C ALA A 285 -16.10 -25.28 -11.86
N ASP A 286 -16.92 -24.47 -12.54
CA ASP A 286 -18.38 -24.59 -12.55
C ASP A 286 -18.86 -25.92 -13.16
N ARG A 287 -18.22 -26.38 -14.25
CA ARG A 287 -18.52 -27.70 -14.85
C ARG A 287 -18.17 -28.85 -13.91
N LEU A 288 -17.00 -28.81 -13.27
CA LEU A 288 -16.56 -29.84 -12.32
C LEU A 288 -17.51 -29.89 -11.12
N HIS A 289 -17.84 -28.73 -10.58
CA HIS A 289 -18.65 -28.58 -9.39
C HIS A 289 -20.13 -28.87 -9.67
N SER A 290 -20.64 -28.60 -10.88
CA SER A 290 -21.99 -29.00 -11.32
C SER A 290 -22.25 -30.51 -11.28
N ARG A 291 -21.20 -31.35 -11.20
CA ARG A 291 -21.36 -32.82 -11.05
C ARG A 291 -22.07 -33.19 -9.75
N GLN A 292 -22.04 -32.33 -8.74
CA GLN A 292 -22.73 -32.53 -7.48
C GLN A 292 -24.19 -31.99 -7.50
N SER A 293 -24.67 -31.45 -8.63
CA SER A 293 -26.03 -30.90 -8.76
C SER A 293 -27.11 -31.93 -8.40
N THR A 294 -26.91 -33.20 -8.76
CA THR A 294 -27.80 -34.31 -8.36
C THR A 294 -27.85 -34.46 -6.83
N PHE A 295 -26.70 -34.36 -6.16
CA PHE A 295 -26.61 -34.46 -4.70
C PHE A 295 -27.38 -33.33 -4.02
N TRP A 296 -27.19 -32.08 -4.44
CA TRP A 296 -27.90 -30.96 -3.81
C TRP A 296 -29.38 -30.90 -4.17
N ARG A 297 -29.76 -31.31 -5.38
CA ARG A 297 -31.18 -31.46 -5.75
C ARG A 297 -31.89 -32.45 -4.83
N LEU A 298 -31.23 -33.57 -4.49
CA LEU A 298 -31.77 -34.53 -3.54
C LEU A 298 -31.92 -33.90 -2.13
N VAL A 299 -30.91 -33.17 -1.66
CA VAL A 299 -30.95 -32.45 -0.36
C VAL A 299 -32.13 -31.48 -0.28
N ASP A 300 -32.39 -30.72 -1.35
CA ASP A 300 -33.41 -29.68 -1.39
C ASP A 300 -34.83 -30.21 -1.66
N GLU A 301 -34.99 -31.17 -2.59
CA GLU A 301 -36.31 -31.65 -3.04
C GLU A 301 -36.88 -32.76 -2.15
N ASP A 302 -36.05 -33.68 -1.65
CA ASP A 302 -36.50 -34.92 -1.02
C ASP A 302 -36.26 -35.00 0.49
N PHE A 303 -35.28 -34.25 1.01
CA PHE A 303 -34.79 -34.43 2.39
C PHE A 303 -35.01 -33.23 3.32
N GLY A 304 -35.92 -32.32 2.93
CA GLY A 304 -36.39 -31.23 3.79
C GLY A 304 -35.33 -30.19 4.14
N GLY A 305 -34.27 -30.05 3.32
CA GLY A 305 -33.23 -29.03 3.48
C GLY A 305 -32.14 -29.36 4.51
N PHE A 306 -32.09 -30.58 5.05
CA PHE A 306 -31.06 -31.00 5.99
C PHE A 306 -30.02 -31.89 5.32
N ALA A 307 -28.87 -31.33 4.94
CA ALA A 307 -27.85 -32.03 4.15
C ALA A 307 -27.20 -33.25 4.84
N THR A 308 -27.23 -33.35 6.18
CA THR A 308 -26.36 -34.26 6.94
C THR A 308 -26.67 -35.76 6.77
N ASN A 309 -27.94 -36.17 6.61
CA ASN A 309 -28.30 -37.57 6.37
C ASN A 309 -27.89 -38.02 4.95
N VAL A 310 -28.03 -37.15 3.95
CA VAL A 310 -27.58 -37.38 2.57
C VAL A 310 -26.05 -37.42 2.49
N LEU A 311 -25.37 -36.51 3.20
CA LEU A 311 -23.91 -36.48 3.31
C LEU A 311 -23.36 -37.80 3.88
N LYS A 312 -23.97 -38.30 4.95
CA LYS A 312 -23.59 -39.58 5.57
C LYS A 312 -23.82 -40.75 4.63
N ALA A 313 -24.96 -40.78 3.93
CA ALA A 313 -25.25 -41.83 2.95
C ALA A 313 -24.28 -41.80 1.75
N ALA A 314 -23.90 -40.60 1.27
CA ALA A 314 -22.92 -40.43 0.18
C ALA A 314 -21.51 -40.86 0.62
N ALA A 315 -21.11 -40.53 1.85
CA ALA A 315 -19.87 -41.00 2.45
C ALA A 315 -19.83 -42.53 2.53
N GLU A 316 -20.90 -43.17 3.00
CA GLU A 316 -21.00 -44.63 3.05
C GLU A 316 -20.88 -45.26 1.66
N TYR A 317 -21.50 -44.67 0.64
CA TYR A 317 -21.35 -45.12 -0.76
C TYR A 317 -19.90 -45.01 -1.26
N GLY A 318 -19.20 -43.93 -0.86
CA GLY A 318 -17.77 -43.74 -1.12
C GLY A 318 -16.84 -44.61 -0.26
N GLY A 319 -17.38 -45.49 0.59
CA GLY A 319 -16.60 -46.38 1.46
C GLY A 319 -16.10 -45.72 2.76
N ILE A 320 -16.66 -44.57 3.15
CA ILE A 320 -16.32 -43.83 4.37
C ILE A 320 -17.39 -44.11 5.44
N GLU A 321 -16.99 -44.63 6.59
CA GLU A 321 -17.90 -44.90 7.70
C GLU A 321 -18.36 -43.59 8.36
N ALA A 322 -19.64 -43.22 8.16
CA ALA A 322 -20.19 -41.94 8.62
C ALA A 322 -21.21 -42.07 9.77
N GLY A 323 -21.70 -43.29 10.03
CA GLY A 323 -22.65 -43.64 11.09
C GLY A 323 -24.04 -42.99 10.96
N SER A 324 -25.01 -43.44 11.74
CA SER A 324 -26.39 -42.94 11.68
C SER A 324 -26.56 -41.47 12.11
N VAL A 325 -27.64 -40.83 11.66
CA VAL A 325 -28.09 -39.54 12.20
C VAL A 325 -28.82 -39.70 13.54
N ARG A 326 -28.97 -38.60 14.28
CA ARG A 326 -29.63 -38.58 15.59
C ARG A 326 -31.06 -38.03 15.46
N PRO A 327 -32.01 -38.45 16.31
CA PRO A 327 -33.35 -37.87 16.36
C PRO A 327 -33.33 -36.34 16.50
N PRO A 328 -34.27 -35.60 15.88
CA PRO A 328 -35.48 -36.12 15.20
C PRO A 328 -35.23 -36.60 13.76
N PHE A 329 -33.99 -36.54 13.27
CA PHE A 329 -33.64 -36.97 11.92
C PHE A 329 -33.51 -38.49 11.83
N HIS A 330 -33.75 -39.04 10.63
CA HIS A 330 -33.62 -40.46 10.33
C HIS A 330 -32.65 -40.68 9.16
N ASP A 331 -32.07 -41.88 9.11
CA ASP A 331 -31.24 -42.30 7.99
C ASP A 331 -32.10 -42.42 6.72
N LEU A 332 -31.46 -42.33 5.56
CA LEU A 332 -32.14 -42.54 4.28
C LEU A 332 -32.64 -43.98 4.17
N THR A 333 -33.87 -44.14 3.68
CA THR A 333 -34.47 -45.43 3.32
C THR A 333 -33.71 -46.07 2.16
N ALA A 334 -33.94 -47.37 1.91
CA ALA A 334 -33.29 -48.09 0.82
C ALA A 334 -33.59 -47.47 -0.56
N ASP A 335 -34.83 -47.02 -0.78
CA ASP A 335 -35.25 -46.39 -2.03
C ASP A 335 -34.59 -45.02 -2.22
N GLU A 336 -34.43 -44.24 -1.14
CA GLU A 336 -33.74 -42.95 -1.15
C GLU A 336 -32.23 -43.10 -1.39
N LYS A 337 -31.59 -44.12 -0.78
CA LYS A 337 -30.19 -44.46 -1.06
C LYS A 337 -30.00 -44.90 -2.52
N ALA A 338 -30.97 -45.61 -3.11
CA ALA A 338 -30.90 -46.00 -4.52
C ALA A 338 -30.95 -44.81 -5.49
N ARG A 339 -31.58 -43.69 -5.08
CA ARG A 339 -31.61 -42.44 -5.87
C ARG A 339 -30.31 -41.63 -5.80
N LEU A 340 -29.45 -41.94 -4.83
CA LEU A 340 -28.15 -41.30 -4.62
C LEU A 340 -27.02 -41.95 -5.43
N ALA A 341 -27.16 -43.23 -5.79
CA ALA A 341 -26.20 -44.03 -6.55
C ALA A 341 -26.18 -43.69 -8.05
#